data_AF-A0A3R6ZWH8-F1
#
_entry.id   AF-A0A3R6ZWH8-F1
#
_cell.length_a   1.000
_cell.length_b   1.000
_cell.length_c   1.000
_cell.angle_alpha   90.00
_cell.angle_beta   90.00
_cell.angle_gamma   90.00
#
_symmetry.space_group_name_H-M   'P 1'
#
loop_
_entity.id
_entity.type
_entity.pdbx_description
1 polymer ?
#
loop_
_entity_poly.entity_id
_entity_poly.type
_entity_poly.pdbx_seq_one_letter_code
_entity_poly.pdbx_strand_id
1 'polypeptide(L)'
;MTTVSPASATVVYTFDPVTSGGVAGTITTLVSAASTVITADLDVANANWAALNAAELDCTNVAVTEYLWHIHTKWDNPGKVSELTAGCSFAKTGNHLDPDFACGPNSDHIEEPECADKTYGCNPTSYAEAP
;
A
#
# COMPACT_ATOMS: atom_id res chain seq x y z
N MET A 1 22.85 14.78 -27.38
CA MET A 1 21.66 14.51 -26.55
C MET A 1 22.12 14.47 -25.11
N THR A 2 21.65 15.41 -24.29
CA THR A 2 21.98 15.45 -22.85
C THR A 2 20.98 14.52 -22.17
N THR A 3 21.44 13.35 -21.72
CA THR A 3 20.66 12.46 -20.87
C THR A 3 20.46 13.13 -19.52
N VAL A 4 19.27 13.66 -19.26
CA VAL A 4 18.88 14.08 -17.91
C VAL A 4 18.73 12.79 -17.11
N SER A 5 19.69 12.50 -16.22
CA SER A 5 19.50 11.44 -15.22
C SER A 5 18.32 11.84 -14.35
N PRO A 6 17.30 10.98 -14.14
CA PRO A 6 16.17 11.36 -13.30
C PRO A 6 16.69 11.70 -11.91
N ALA A 7 16.36 12.90 -11.45
CA ALA A 7 16.76 13.36 -10.13
C ALA A 7 16.23 12.38 -9.09
N SER A 8 17.11 11.92 -8.19
CA SER A 8 16.68 11.08 -7.08
C SER A 8 15.76 11.90 -6.17
N ALA A 9 14.63 11.31 -5.79
CA ALA A 9 13.63 11.95 -4.96
C ALA A 9 13.44 11.12 -3.69
N THR A 10 13.47 11.78 -2.54
CA THR A 10 13.09 11.19 -1.27
C THR A 10 11.70 11.69 -0.88
N VAL A 11 10.79 10.77 -0.60
CA VAL A 11 9.47 11.09 -0.04
C VAL A 11 9.33 10.38 1.30
N VAL A 12 8.83 11.09 2.31
CA VAL A 12 8.60 10.54 3.64
C VAL A 12 7.12 10.61 3.94
N TYR A 13 6.53 9.45 4.27
CA TYR A 13 5.16 9.30 4.70
C TYR A 13 5.15 9.09 6.22
N THR A 14 4.59 10.05 6.95
CA THR A 14 4.59 10.03 8.41
C THR A 14 3.28 9.47 8.95
N PHE A 15 3.38 8.53 9.89
CA PHE A 15 2.27 8.00 10.66
C PHE A 15 2.23 8.71 12.01
N ASP A 16 1.29 9.65 12.15
CA ASP A 16 1.00 10.30 13.42
C ASP A 16 0.13 9.35 14.27
N PRO A 17 0.62 8.87 15.43
CA PRO A 17 -0.12 7.93 16.27
C PRO A 17 -1.51 8.44 16.69
N VAL A 18 -1.74 9.75 16.70
CA VAL A 18 -3.06 10.32 17.01
C VAL A 18 -4.08 10.01 15.92
N THR A 19 -3.69 10.05 14.65
CA THR A 19 -4.62 9.86 13.52
C THR A 19 -4.52 8.48 12.87
N SER A 20 -3.39 7.80 13.01
CA SER A 20 -3.14 6.45 12.48
C SER A 20 -3.65 5.32 13.39
N GLY A 21 -4.32 5.67 14.50
CA GLY A 21 -4.75 4.68 15.48
C GLY A 21 -3.60 4.06 16.25
N GLY A 22 -2.56 4.82 16.59
CA GLY A 22 -1.45 4.38 17.45
C GLY A 22 -0.24 3.81 16.72
N VAL A 23 -0.25 3.71 15.39
CA VAL A 23 0.96 3.44 14.59
C VAL A 23 1.81 4.71 14.53
N ALA A 24 3.05 4.65 14.98
CA ALA A 24 3.96 5.79 14.92
C ALA A 24 5.12 5.52 13.95
N GLY A 25 5.67 6.57 13.34
CA GLY A 25 6.91 6.47 12.58
C GLY A 25 6.76 6.87 11.12
N THR A 26 7.57 6.29 10.25
CA THR A 26 7.63 6.70 8.84
C THR A 26 7.82 5.54 7.88
N ILE A 27 7.34 5.73 6.66
CA ILE A 27 7.80 5.01 5.47
C ILE A 27 8.53 6.02 4.60
N THR A 28 9.78 5.71 4.25
CA THR A 28 10.61 6.55 3.39
C THR A 28 10.83 5.86 2.05
N THR A 29 10.55 6.55 0.95
CA THR A 29 10.89 6.10 -0.40
C THR A 29 12.06 6.91 -0.93
N LEU A 30 13.08 6.22 -1.43
CA LEU A 30 14.19 6.79 -2.17
C LEU A 30 14.09 6.31 -3.61
N VAL A 31 13.58 7.16 -4.48
CA VAL A 31 13.47 6.89 -5.91
C VAL A 31 14.78 7.29 -6.58
N SER A 32 15.37 6.37 -7.32
CA SER A 32 16.55 6.60 -8.15
C SER A 32 16.29 6.17 -9.59
N ALA A 33 17.22 6.47 -10.50
CA ALA A 33 17.09 6.08 -11.90
C ALA A 33 16.96 4.56 -12.13
N ALA A 34 17.53 3.75 -11.24
CA ALA A 34 17.63 2.30 -11.42
C ALA A 34 16.69 1.51 -10.51
N SER A 35 16.26 2.09 -9.39
CA SER A 35 15.41 1.40 -8.41
C SER A 35 14.77 2.38 -7.44
N THR A 36 13.70 1.93 -6.79
CA THR A 36 13.12 2.60 -5.62
C THR A 36 13.40 1.75 -4.38
N VAL A 37 13.95 2.37 -3.34
CA VAL A 37 14.12 1.73 -2.03
C VAL A 37 13.02 2.22 -1.10
N ILE A 38 12.31 1.30 -0.46
CA ILE A 38 11.30 1.60 0.54
C ILE A 38 11.82 1.13 1.90
N THR A 39 11.90 2.03 2.87
CA THR A 39 12.28 1.72 4.25
C THR A 39 11.10 2.03 5.16
N ALA A 40 10.62 1.04 5.91
CA ALA A 40 9.61 1.21 6.93
C ALA A 40 10.26 1.20 8.30
N ASP A 41 10.08 2.29 9.05
CA ASP A 41 10.40 2.41 10.46
C ASP A 41 9.11 2.76 11.20
N LEU A 42 8.34 1.73 11.50
CA LEU A 42 7.01 1.83 12.09
C LEU A 42 7.00 1.14 13.46
N ASP A 43 6.56 1.88 14.48
CA ASP A 43 6.16 1.33 15.77
C ASP A 43 4.67 1.01 15.73
N VAL A 44 4.36 -0.29 15.80
CA VAL A 44 2.99 -0.81 15.81
C VAL A 44 2.58 -1.34 17.20
N ALA A 45 3.42 -1.16 18.23
CA ALA A 45 3.15 -1.71 19.57
C ALA A 45 1.84 -1.18 20.17
N ASN A 46 1.47 0.06 19.83
CA ASN A 46 0.26 0.73 20.32
C ASN A 46 -0.84 0.86 19.26
N ALA A 47 -0.70 0.17 18.12
CA ALA A 47 -1.72 0.20 17.09
C ALA A 47 -3.07 -0.31 17.62
N ASN A 48 -4.16 0.28 17.15
CA ASN A 48 -5.52 -0.10 17.52
C ASN A 48 -5.92 -1.37 16.75
N TRP A 49 -5.32 -2.49 17.14
CA TRP A 49 -5.53 -3.81 16.54
C TRP A 49 -6.99 -4.24 16.59
N ALA A 50 -7.73 -3.82 17.62
CA ALA A 50 -9.16 -4.10 17.71
C ALA A 50 -9.96 -3.41 16.59
N ALA A 51 -9.68 -2.13 16.30
CA ALA A 51 -10.32 -1.41 15.21
C ALA A 51 -9.89 -1.91 13.84
N LEU A 52 -8.61 -2.26 13.67
CA LEU A 52 -8.10 -2.86 12.42
C LEU A 52 -8.77 -4.22 12.16
N ASN A 53 -8.81 -5.11 13.16
CA ASN A 53 -9.50 -6.40 13.04
C ASN A 53 -10.99 -6.27 12.77
N ALA A 54 -11.66 -5.28 13.38
CA ALA A 54 -13.08 -5.04 13.13
C ALA A 54 -13.34 -4.49 11.71
N ALA A 55 -12.35 -3.88 11.06
CA ALA A 55 -12.46 -3.42 9.68
C ALA A 55 -12.25 -4.54 8.65
N GLU A 56 -11.59 -5.64 9.03
CA GLU A 56 -11.38 -6.83 8.19
C GLU A 56 -12.60 -7.74 8.18
N LEU A 57 -13.57 -7.41 7.32
CA LEU A 57 -14.86 -8.11 7.24
C LEU A 57 -14.75 -9.57 6.76
N ASP A 58 -13.65 -9.92 6.09
CA ASP A 58 -13.42 -11.27 5.57
C ASP A 58 -12.81 -12.20 6.64
N CYS A 59 -12.22 -11.67 7.71
CA CYS A 59 -11.48 -12.41 8.73
C CYS A 59 -12.29 -12.65 10.02
N THR A 60 -13.59 -12.93 9.91
CA THR A 60 -14.51 -12.98 11.07
C THR A 60 -14.32 -14.17 12.02
N ASN A 61 -13.64 -15.24 11.59
CA ASN A 61 -13.50 -16.49 12.36
C ASN A 61 -12.05 -16.90 12.60
N VAL A 62 -11.10 -15.98 12.39
CA VAL A 62 -9.67 -16.25 12.57
C VAL A 62 -9.05 -15.20 13.46
N ALA A 63 -8.03 -15.61 14.22
CA ALA A 63 -7.16 -14.64 14.89
C ALA A 63 -6.25 -14.01 13.83
N VAL A 64 -6.47 -12.73 13.52
CA VAL A 64 -5.56 -11.95 12.67
C VAL A 64 -4.27 -11.74 13.46
N THR A 65 -3.17 -12.26 12.92
CA THR A 65 -1.83 -12.18 13.53
C THR A 65 -0.84 -11.41 12.66
N GLU A 66 -1.21 -11.16 11.41
CA GLU A 66 -0.40 -10.52 10.40
C GLU A 66 -1.30 -9.60 9.56
N TYR A 67 -0.73 -8.51 9.06
CA TYR A 67 -1.39 -7.60 8.15
C TYR A 67 -0.52 -7.42 6.92
N LEU A 68 -1.18 -7.35 5.77
CA LEU A 68 -0.53 -6.99 4.53
C LEU A 68 -0.49 -5.46 4.40
N TRP A 69 0.58 -4.96 3.81
CA TRP A 69 0.76 -3.55 3.49
C TRP A 69 0.90 -3.41 1.97
N HIS A 70 0.21 -2.42 1.40
CA HIS A 70 0.19 -2.17 -0.04
C HIS A 70 0.30 -0.67 -0.33
N ILE A 71 0.78 -0.31 -1.52
CA ILE A 71 0.72 1.05 -2.04
C ILE A 71 -0.57 1.20 -2.83
N HIS A 72 -1.32 2.26 -2.54
CA HIS A 72 -2.55 2.60 -3.26
C HIS A 72 -2.36 3.81 -4.18
N THR A 73 -3.27 3.98 -5.13
CA THR A 73 -3.13 4.97 -6.22
C THR A 73 -3.44 6.41 -5.83
N LYS A 74 -4.14 6.65 -4.71
CA LYS A 74 -4.50 8.01 -4.29
C LYS A 74 -4.54 8.19 -2.78
N TRP A 75 -4.65 9.45 -2.37
CA TRP A 75 -4.86 9.88 -0.99
C TRP A 75 -5.84 11.05 -0.94
N ASP A 76 -7.12 10.77 -0.65
CA ASP A 76 -8.19 11.78 -0.55
C ASP A 76 -8.50 12.19 0.91
N ASN A 77 -7.45 12.52 1.65
CA ASN A 77 -7.56 13.06 3.01
C ASN A 77 -6.80 14.39 3.10
N PRO A 78 -7.40 15.51 2.64
CA PRO A 78 -6.70 16.79 2.55
C PRO A 78 -6.20 17.26 3.91
N GLY A 79 -4.93 17.67 3.96
CA GLY A 79 -4.27 18.17 5.18
C GLY A 79 -3.92 17.08 6.21
N LYS A 80 -4.16 15.80 5.91
CA LYS A 80 -3.86 14.68 6.80
C LYS A 80 -2.67 13.89 6.27
N VAL A 81 -1.78 13.50 7.17
CA VAL A 81 -0.57 12.71 6.86
C VAL A 81 -0.79 11.20 7.08
N SER A 82 -1.75 10.84 7.93
CA SER A 82 -2.16 9.47 8.22
C SER A 82 -3.62 9.43 8.70
N GLU A 83 -4.27 8.27 8.57
CA GLU A 83 -5.63 7.99 9.03
C GLU A 83 -5.75 6.52 9.46
N LEU A 84 -6.94 6.14 9.93
CA LEU A 84 -7.34 4.79 10.27
C LEU A 84 -8.69 4.44 9.62
N THR A 85 -8.91 3.14 9.34
CA THR A 85 -10.18 2.55 8.87
C THR A 85 -10.84 3.32 7.71
N ALA A 86 -11.90 4.09 7.97
CA ALA A 86 -12.66 4.80 6.95
C ALA A 86 -11.81 5.82 6.18
N GLY A 87 -10.84 6.46 6.84
CA GLY A 87 -9.88 7.34 6.19
C GLY A 87 -8.90 6.60 5.27
N CYS A 88 -8.73 5.30 5.45
CA CYS A 88 -7.93 4.41 4.59
C CYS A 88 -8.77 3.55 3.65
N SER A 89 -10.09 3.80 3.56
CA SER A 89 -10.99 3.01 2.73
C SER A 89 -10.68 3.13 1.23
N PHE A 90 -11.13 2.16 0.44
CA PHE A 90 -11.02 2.17 -1.03
C PHE A 90 -11.51 3.50 -1.65
N ALA A 91 -12.59 4.09 -1.14
CA ALA A 91 -13.07 5.38 -1.63
C ALA A 91 -12.01 6.49 -1.51
N LYS A 92 -11.18 6.42 -0.45
CA LYS A 92 -10.13 7.40 -0.13
C LYS A 92 -8.77 7.06 -0.73
N THR A 93 -8.44 5.79 -0.88
CA THR A 93 -7.11 5.33 -1.30
C THR A 93 -7.07 4.77 -2.71
N GLY A 94 -8.19 4.31 -3.25
CA GLY A 94 -8.26 3.65 -4.57
C GLY A 94 -7.76 2.22 -4.53
N ASN A 95 -7.56 1.64 -5.72
CA ASN A 95 -6.98 0.30 -5.89
C ASN A 95 -5.48 0.28 -5.54
N HIS A 96 -4.92 -0.92 -5.49
CA HIS A 96 -3.48 -1.12 -5.36
C HIS A 96 -2.79 -0.62 -6.62
N LEU A 97 -1.67 0.07 -6.46
CA LEU A 97 -0.83 0.52 -7.57
C LEU A 97 -0.22 -0.73 -8.27
N ASP A 98 -0.52 -0.93 -9.54
CA ASP A 98 -0.13 -2.12 -10.32
C ASP A 98 0.55 -1.74 -11.64
N PRO A 99 1.76 -1.16 -11.62
CA PRO A 99 2.40 -0.63 -12.83
C PRO A 99 2.75 -1.71 -13.87
N ASP A 100 2.74 -2.98 -13.47
CA ASP A 100 3.13 -4.12 -14.28
C ASP A 100 1.93 -4.93 -14.80
N PHE A 101 0.70 -4.47 -14.57
CA PHE A 101 -0.52 -5.12 -15.03
C PHE A 101 -0.59 -6.59 -14.58
N ALA A 102 -0.35 -6.84 -13.29
CA ALA A 102 -0.60 -8.15 -12.67
C ALA A 102 -2.09 -8.53 -12.75
N CYS A 103 -2.97 -7.55 -12.98
CA CYS A 103 -4.40 -7.74 -13.26
C CYS A 103 -5.13 -8.53 -12.17
N GLY A 104 -4.75 -8.29 -10.92
CA GLY A 104 -5.44 -8.83 -9.76
C GLY A 104 -6.76 -8.12 -9.49
N PRO A 105 -7.64 -8.72 -8.65
CA PRO A 105 -8.93 -8.12 -8.31
C PRO A 105 -8.86 -6.70 -7.75
N ASN A 106 -7.72 -6.34 -7.13
CA ASN A 106 -7.47 -5.02 -6.54
C ASN A 106 -6.48 -4.17 -7.37
N SER A 107 -6.17 -4.56 -8.61
CA SER A 107 -5.32 -3.79 -9.53
C SER A 107 -6.01 -2.48 -9.91
N ASP A 108 -5.25 -1.40 -10.07
CA ASP A 108 -5.77 -0.15 -10.61
C ASP A 108 -6.11 -0.21 -12.11
N HIS A 109 -5.63 -1.25 -12.81
CA HIS A 109 -5.94 -1.53 -14.20
C HIS A 109 -7.02 -2.60 -14.39
N ILE A 110 -7.70 -3.03 -13.34
CA ILE A 110 -8.68 -4.14 -13.41
C ILE A 110 -9.83 -3.91 -14.39
N GLU A 111 -10.20 -2.65 -14.65
CA GLU A 111 -11.25 -2.28 -15.61
C GLU A 111 -10.71 -2.09 -17.04
N GLU A 112 -9.39 -2.16 -17.23
CA GLU A 112 -8.76 -1.93 -18.53
C GLU A 112 -8.81 -3.19 -19.41
N PRO A 113 -8.90 -3.03 -20.75
CA PRO A 113 -8.94 -4.16 -21.67
C PRO A 113 -7.76 -5.13 -21.54
N GLU A 114 -6.59 -4.64 -21.11
CA GLU A 114 -5.38 -5.45 -20.90
C GLU A 114 -5.54 -6.50 -19.78
N CYS A 115 -6.48 -6.26 -18.85
CA CYS A 115 -6.79 -7.15 -17.73
C CYS A 115 -8.05 -8.00 -17.92
N ALA A 116 -8.85 -7.78 -18.98
CA ALA A 116 -10.18 -8.38 -19.15
C ALA A 116 -10.19 -9.92 -19.18
N ASP A 117 -9.12 -10.56 -19.67
CA ASP A 117 -9.01 -12.02 -19.82
C ASP A 117 -7.89 -12.62 -18.94
N LYS A 118 -7.32 -11.84 -18.02
CA LYS A 118 -6.25 -12.30 -17.14
C LYS A 118 -6.86 -12.99 -15.93
N THR A 119 -6.47 -14.24 -15.68
CA THR A 119 -6.76 -14.92 -14.42
C THR A 119 -5.64 -14.60 -13.45
N TYR A 120 -6.00 -13.92 -12.35
CA TYR A 120 -5.06 -13.62 -11.27
C TYR A 120 -4.58 -14.92 -10.61
N GLY A 121 -3.39 -15.36 -10.99
CA GLY A 121 -2.73 -16.54 -10.43
C GLY A 121 -1.68 -16.21 -9.37
N CYS A 122 -1.55 -14.93 -8.99
CA CYS A 122 -0.51 -14.48 -8.08
C CYS A 122 -0.76 -15.10 -6.70
N ASN A 123 0.13 -16.01 -6.33
CA ASN A 123 0.22 -16.60 -5.01
C ASN A 123 1.65 -16.37 -4.49
N PRO A 124 1.89 -16.50 -3.17
CA PRO A 124 3.22 -16.23 -2.61
C PRO A 124 4.36 -17.02 -3.29
N THR A 125 4.08 -18.24 -3.76
CA THR A 125 5.06 -19.06 -4.48
C THR A 125 5.39 -18.48 -5.86
N SER A 126 4.38 -18.11 -6.66
CA SER A 126 4.62 -17.53 -7.99
C SER A 126 5.27 -16.15 -7.94
N TYR A 127 4.97 -15.34 -6.91
CA TYR A 127 5.61 -14.04 -6.70
C TYR A 127 7.09 -14.20 -6.33
N ALA A 128 7.44 -15.17 -5.49
CA ALA A 128 8.83 -15.41 -5.09
C ALA A 128 9.73 -15.90 -6.25
N GLU A 129 9.16 -16.57 -7.26
CA GLU A 129 9.91 -17.09 -8.43
C GLU A 129 10.18 -16.01 -9.50
N ALA A 130 9.32 -14.99 -9.58
CA ALA A 130 9.44 -13.86 -10.51
C ALA A 130 8.88 -12.58 -9.86
N PRO A 131 9.62 -11.98 -8.91
CA PRO A 131 9.18 -10.81 -8.15
C PRO A 131 9.09 -9.54 -8.99
#